data_AF-A0A7X9KLV4-F1
#
_entry.id   AF-A0A7X9KLV4-F1
#
_cell.length_a   1.000
_cell.length_b   1.000
_cell.length_c   1.000
_cell.angle_alpha   90.00
_cell.angle_beta   90.00
_cell.angle_gamma   90.00
#
_symmetry.space_group_name_H-M   'P 1'
#
loop_
_entity.id
_entity.type
_entity.pdbx_description
1 polymer ?
#
loop_
_entity_poly.entity_id
_entity_poly.type
_entity_poly.pdbx_seq_one_letter_code
_entity_poly.pdbx_strand_id
1 'polypeptide(L)'
;VGFVRRLPHGLVEAFKSTLEVASMADFLVHVVDCAAPDPEGQINAVREVLGEIDALSVPELLVFNKADIAPDVAADLQARHQGSVALSAQTGEGIEHFLHVLGDRLRSITAVVELMVPYERGDVLASIHREGEVVSTFHDTDGVRVRARLADASVGRLAEFVVHSA
;
A
#
# COMPACT_ATOMS: atom_id res chain seq x y z
N VAL A 1 7.91 14.55 0.34
CA VAL A 1 8.30 15.63 1.28
C VAL A 1 7.91 15.18 2.68
N GLY A 2 8.75 15.37 3.70
CA GLY A 2 8.42 14.97 5.07
C GLY A 2 7.42 15.93 5.73
N PHE A 3 6.63 15.43 6.67
CA PHE A 3 5.73 16.26 7.48
C PHE A 3 6.54 17.08 8.48
N VAL A 4 6.49 18.41 8.35
CA VAL A 4 7.15 19.34 9.27
C VAL A 4 6.10 19.92 10.21
N ARG A 5 6.33 19.84 11.53
CA ARG A 5 5.46 20.50 12.52
C ARG A 5 5.39 22.01 12.22
N ARG A 6 4.19 22.59 12.33
CA ARG A 6 3.93 24.05 12.19
C ARG A 6 4.31 24.62 10.83
N LEU A 7 3.81 24.03 9.76
CA LEU A 7 3.81 24.73 8.48
C LEU A 7 2.95 26.01 8.62
N PRO A 8 3.47 27.20 8.26
CA PRO A 8 2.66 28.40 8.15
C PRO A 8 1.47 28.14 7.23
N HIS A 9 0.28 28.67 7.53
CA HIS A 9 -0.95 28.37 6.77
C HIS A 9 -0.79 28.53 5.24
N GLY A 10 -0.06 29.54 4.76
CA GLY A 10 0.18 29.71 3.32
C GLY A 10 1.15 28.69 2.70
N LEU A 11 2.03 28.08 3.51
CA LEU A 11 2.91 26.99 3.08
C LEU A 11 2.15 25.65 3.11
N VAL A 12 1.20 25.47 4.03
CA VAL A 12 0.28 24.32 4.04
C VAL A 12 -0.48 24.23 2.73
N GLU A 13 -1.03 25.33 2.20
CA GLU A 13 -1.74 25.30 0.91
C GLU A 13 -0.84 24.90 -0.27
N ALA A 14 0.40 25.39 -0.32
CA ALA A 14 1.36 24.98 -1.34
C ALA A 14 1.74 23.49 -1.22
N PHE A 15 1.79 22.95 0.01
CA PHE A 15 2.01 21.53 0.24
C PHE A 15 0.79 20.66 -0.05
N LYS A 16 -0.42 21.15 0.25
CA LYS A 16 -1.69 20.43 -0.01
C LYS A 16 -1.79 19.99 -1.45
N SER A 17 -1.53 20.87 -2.42
CA SER A 17 -1.55 20.50 -3.84
C SER A 17 -0.56 19.38 -4.19
N THR A 18 0.59 19.30 -3.50
CA THR A 18 1.55 18.20 -3.68
C THR A 18 1.24 16.95 -2.86
N LEU A 19 0.35 17.07 -1.87
CA LEU A 19 -0.11 15.98 -1.00
C LEU A 19 -1.46 15.42 -1.44
N GLU A 20 -2.22 16.12 -2.30
CA GLU A 20 -3.46 15.61 -2.91
C GLU A 20 -3.25 14.29 -3.64
N VAL A 21 -2.04 14.02 -4.15
CA VAL A 21 -1.69 12.70 -4.70
C VAL A 21 -1.83 11.56 -3.68
N ALA A 22 -1.78 11.86 -2.38
CA ALA A 22 -1.98 10.89 -1.31
C ALA A 22 -3.45 10.43 -1.21
N SER A 23 -4.43 11.25 -1.55
CA SER A 23 -5.85 10.82 -1.56
C SER A 23 -6.17 9.91 -2.75
N MET A 24 -5.33 9.95 -3.78
CA MET A 24 -5.40 9.06 -4.94
C MET A 24 -4.53 7.80 -4.78
N ALA A 25 -3.80 7.66 -3.67
CA ALA A 25 -2.95 6.50 -3.47
C ALA A 25 -3.79 5.26 -3.13
N ASP A 26 -3.36 4.09 -3.60
CA ASP A 26 -3.97 2.82 -3.20
C ASP A 26 -3.62 2.43 -1.75
N PHE A 27 -2.51 2.97 -1.24
CA PHE A 27 -1.97 2.64 0.07
C PHE A 27 -1.01 3.71 0.59
N LEU A 28 -1.05 3.97 1.90
CA LEU A 28 -0.13 4.88 2.58
C LEU A 28 0.80 4.11 3.52
N VAL A 29 2.11 4.38 3.41
CA VAL A 29 3.10 3.98 4.40
C VAL A 29 3.46 5.21 5.22
N HIS A 30 3.03 5.23 6.48
CA HIS A 30 3.25 6.35 7.38
C HIS A 30 4.39 6.02 8.34
N VAL A 31 5.56 6.57 8.05
CA VAL A 31 6.78 6.36 8.83
C VAL A 31 6.83 7.34 10.01
N VAL A 32 6.97 6.81 11.22
CA VAL A 32 6.98 7.55 12.49
C VAL A 32 8.35 7.38 13.15
N ASP A 33 8.92 8.47 13.65
CA ASP A 33 10.17 8.44 14.42
C ASP A 33 9.90 8.09 15.89
N CYS A 34 10.29 6.88 16.32
CA CYS A 34 10.06 6.43 17.70
C CYS A 34 10.95 7.14 18.72
N ALA A 35 12.10 7.66 18.28
CA ALA A 35 13.02 8.39 19.14
C ALA A 35 12.61 9.86 19.32
N ALA A 36 11.55 10.30 18.65
CA ALA A 36 11.04 11.65 18.82
C ALA A 36 10.43 11.85 20.23
N PRO A 37 10.45 13.08 20.77
CA PRO A 37 9.88 13.36 22.09
C PRO A 37 8.38 13.07 22.23
N ASP A 38 7.65 13.04 21.12
CA ASP A 38 6.19 12.85 21.08
C ASP A 38 5.77 12.20 19.75
N PRO A 39 5.96 10.87 19.60
CA PRO A 39 5.60 10.15 18.37
C PRO A 39 4.08 10.13 18.13
N GLU A 40 3.28 10.01 19.19
CA GLU A 40 1.81 10.04 19.12
C GLU A 40 1.28 11.36 18.57
N GLY A 41 1.75 12.49 19.10
CA GLY A 41 1.36 13.79 18.57
C GLY A 41 1.80 14.00 17.12
N GLN A 42 2.88 13.34 16.66
CA GLN A 42 3.25 13.36 15.24
C GLN A 42 2.27 12.55 14.38
N ILE A 43 1.87 11.35 14.82
CA ILE A 43 0.86 10.54 14.12
C ILE A 43 -0.44 11.34 13.95
N ASN A 44 -0.91 11.95 15.04
CA ASN A 44 -2.15 12.73 15.02
C ASN A 44 -2.04 13.96 14.11
N ALA A 45 -0.91 14.68 14.13
CA ALA A 45 -0.70 15.82 13.26
C ALA A 45 -0.70 15.42 11.77
N VAL A 46 -0.14 14.27 11.41
CA VAL A 46 -0.19 13.77 10.03
C VAL A 46 -1.61 13.40 9.65
N ARG A 47 -2.35 12.69 10.51
CA ARG A 47 -3.75 12.33 10.26
C ARG A 47 -4.68 13.54 10.13
N GLU A 48 -4.42 14.61 10.86
CA GLU A 48 -5.13 15.89 10.69
C GLU A 48 -4.95 16.42 9.26
N VAL A 49 -3.71 16.49 8.76
CA VAL A 49 -3.43 16.94 7.39
C VAL A 49 -4.04 15.98 6.36
N LEU A 50 -3.95 14.66 6.56
CA LEU A 50 -4.60 13.67 5.68
C LEU A 50 -6.12 13.88 5.65
N GLY A 51 -6.72 14.26 6.77
CA GLY A 51 -8.14 14.61 6.85
C GLY A 51 -8.50 15.86 6.05
N GLU A 52 -7.63 16.87 6.04
CA GLU A 52 -7.85 18.11 5.27
C GLU A 52 -7.77 17.91 3.74
N ILE A 53 -7.23 16.79 3.27
CA ILE A 53 -7.09 16.46 1.84
C ILE A 53 -7.90 15.22 1.43
N ASP A 54 -8.88 14.81 2.25
CA ASP A 54 -9.72 13.63 2.02
C ASP A 54 -8.96 12.31 1.83
N ALA A 55 -7.76 12.18 2.41
CA ALA A 55 -6.90 11.00 2.29
C ALA A 55 -7.07 9.99 3.45
N LEU A 56 -7.95 10.26 4.43
CA LEU A 56 -8.19 9.34 5.56
C LEU A 56 -8.86 8.02 5.16
N SER A 57 -9.47 7.95 3.98
CA SER A 57 -10.07 6.73 3.42
C SER A 57 -9.03 5.76 2.87
N VAL A 58 -7.81 6.23 2.59
CA VAL A 58 -6.75 5.41 2.02
C VAL A 58 -6.18 4.49 3.10
N PRO A 59 -6.04 3.18 2.86
CA PRO A 59 -5.49 2.27 3.84
C PRO A 59 -4.06 2.67 4.24
N GLU A 60 -3.79 2.64 5.55
CA GLU A 60 -2.53 3.11 6.15
C GLU A 60 -1.80 1.96 6.86
N LEU A 61 -0.48 1.88 6.67
CA LEU A 61 0.43 1.11 7.52
C LEU A 61 1.35 2.06 8.29
N LEU A 62 1.23 2.05 9.61
CA LEU A 62 2.18 2.72 10.50
C LEU A 62 3.49 1.93 10.58
N VAL A 63 4.59 2.64 10.37
CA VAL A 63 5.96 2.11 10.41
C VAL A 63 6.79 2.89 11.40
N PHE A 64 7.08 2.26 12.54
CA PHE A 64 7.85 2.78 13.65
C PHE A 64 9.35 2.66 13.37
N ASN A 65 9.93 3.72 12.81
CA ASN A 65 11.35 3.81 12.46
C ASN A 65 12.20 4.22 13.67
N LYS A 66 13.52 3.95 13.58
CA LYS A 66 14.53 4.16 14.63
C LYS A 66 14.33 3.28 15.87
N ALA A 67 13.83 2.07 15.67
CA ALA A 67 13.67 1.07 16.73
C ALA A 67 15.01 0.69 17.39
N ASP A 68 16.15 0.89 16.70
CA ASP A 68 17.49 0.70 17.25
C ASP A 68 17.85 1.72 18.34
N ILE A 69 17.26 2.93 18.30
CA ILE A 69 17.51 4.00 19.27
C ILE A 69 16.52 3.92 20.44
N ALA A 70 15.27 3.56 20.17
CA ALA A 70 14.19 3.56 21.16
C ALA A 70 13.36 2.25 21.10
N PRO A 71 13.97 1.08 21.39
CA PRO A 71 13.31 -0.23 21.20
C PRO A 71 12.08 -0.41 22.09
N ASP A 72 12.13 0.01 23.36
CA ASP A 72 11.00 -0.11 24.29
C ASP A 72 9.81 0.76 23.86
N VAL A 73 10.10 1.97 23.33
CA VAL A 73 9.07 2.88 22.82
C VAL A 73 8.44 2.33 21.55
N ALA A 74 9.26 1.77 20.64
CA ALA A 74 8.77 1.14 19.42
C ALA A 74 7.85 -0.06 19.74
N ALA A 75 8.22 -0.89 20.71
CA ALA A 75 7.40 -2.02 21.16
C ALA A 75 6.06 -1.57 21.77
N ASP A 76 6.07 -0.54 22.63
CA ASP A 76 4.85 0.04 23.21
C ASP A 76 3.94 0.66 22.13
N LEU A 77 4.51 1.39 21.17
CA LEU A 77 3.79 1.94 20.02
C LEU A 77 3.15 0.83 19.17
N GLN A 78 3.87 -0.26 18.90
CA GLN A 78 3.30 -1.41 18.18
C GLN A 78 2.15 -2.08 18.93
N ALA A 79 2.26 -2.19 20.26
CA ALA A 79 1.18 -2.75 21.08
C ALA A 79 -0.09 -1.88 21.03
N ARG A 80 0.07 -0.56 21.00
CA ARG A 80 -1.04 0.41 20.90
C ARG A 80 -1.62 0.53 19.49
N HIS A 81 -0.82 0.29 18.46
CA HIS A 81 -1.22 0.33 17.05
C HIS A 81 -1.11 -1.05 16.41
N GLN A 82 -2.10 -1.89 16.65
CA GLN A 82 -2.10 -3.27 16.14
C GLN A 82 -1.98 -3.31 14.61
N GLY A 83 -1.11 -4.19 14.12
CA GLY A 83 -0.84 -4.35 12.68
C GLY A 83 0.21 -3.39 12.11
N SER A 84 0.83 -2.56 12.94
CA SER A 84 2.01 -1.73 12.61
C SER A 84 3.32 -2.54 12.65
N VAL A 85 4.36 -1.98 12.06
CA VAL A 85 5.71 -2.60 12.02
C VAL A 85 6.74 -1.65 12.63
N ALA A 86 7.68 -2.17 13.41
CA ALA A 86 8.87 -1.45 13.85
C ALA A 86 10.09 -1.87 13.01
N LEU A 87 10.94 -0.89 12.68
CA LEU A 87 12.18 -1.10 11.93
C LEU A 87 13.23 -0.06 12.29
N SER A 88 14.46 -0.29 11.82
CA SER A 88 15.48 0.75 11.69
C SER A 88 15.89 0.85 10.23
N ALA A 89 15.53 1.97 9.60
CA ALA A 89 15.97 2.26 8.25
C ALA A 89 17.49 2.45 8.15
N GLN A 90 18.17 2.73 9.28
CA GLN A 90 19.61 2.92 9.33
C GLN A 90 20.35 1.58 9.40
N THR A 91 19.92 0.66 10.26
CA THR A 91 20.58 -0.65 10.42
C THR A 91 20.06 -1.70 9.44
N GLY A 92 18.86 -1.52 8.90
CA GLY A 92 18.15 -2.50 8.07
C GLY A 92 17.30 -3.48 8.87
N GLU A 93 17.36 -3.43 10.21
CA GLU A 93 16.56 -4.30 11.08
C GLU A 93 15.06 -4.07 10.84
N GLY A 94 14.29 -5.15 10.73
CA GLY A 94 12.84 -5.09 10.53
C GLY A 94 12.38 -4.79 9.09
N ILE A 95 13.28 -4.44 8.16
CA ILE A 95 12.90 -4.13 6.76
C ILE A 95 12.27 -5.34 6.06
N GLU A 96 12.83 -6.54 6.23
CA GLU A 96 12.28 -7.75 5.59
C GLU A 96 10.85 -8.04 6.07
N HIS A 97 10.62 -7.92 7.38
CA HIS A 97 9.29 -8.08 7.96
C HIS A 97 8.32 -7.00 7.45
N PHE A 98 8.76 -5.74 7.39
CA PHE A 98 7.98 -4.64 6.80
C PHE A 98 7.58 -4.94 5.34
N LEU A 99 8.51 -5.40 4.51
CA LEU A 99 8.23 -5.75 3.11
C LEU A 99 7.23 -6.90 2.99
N HIS A 100 7.31 -7.89 3.89
CA HIS A 100 6.34 -8.98 3.92
C HIS A 100 4.94 -8.49 4.26
N VAL A 101 4.80 -7.72 5.34
CA VAL A 101 3.52 -7.14 5.78
C VAL A 101 2.95 -6.21 4.72
N LEU A 102 3.78 -5.35 4.11
CA LEU A 102 3.35 -4.47 3.02
C LEU A 102 2.85 -5.28 1.83
N GLY A 103 3.56 -6.34 1.44
CA GLY A 103 3.14 -7.24 0.37
C GLY A 103 1.78 -7.90 0.64
N ASP A 104 1.55 -8.38 1.86
CA ASP A 104 0.26 -8.94 2.27
C ASP A 104 -0.88 -7.92 2.20
N ARG A 105 -0.64 -6.68 2.65
CA ARG A 105 -1.63 -5.60 2.60
C ARG A 105 -1.98 -5.22 1.18
N LEU A 106 -0.99 -5.03 0.31
CA LEU A 106 -1.23 -4.72 -1.11
C LEU A 106 -1.99 -5.84 -1.82
N ARG A 107 -1.68 -7.11 -1.52
CA ARG A 107 -2.44 -8.27 -2.03
C ARG A 107 -3.89 -8.30 -1.55
N SER A 108 -4.19 -7.76 -0.37
CA SER A 108 -5.56 -7.71 0.15
C SER A 108 -6.43 -6.63 -0.50
N ILE A 109 -5.79 -5.59 -1.06
CA ILE A 109 -6.48 -4.46 -1.68
C ILE A 109 -6.75 -4.73 -3.17
N THR A 110 -5.91 -5.53 -3.81
CA THR A 110 -6.06 -5.90 -5.22
C THR A 110 -7.16 -6.95 -5.41
N ALA A 111 -8.15 -6.62 -6.24
CA ALA A 111 -9.22 -7.54 -6.57
C ALA A 111 -8.67 -8.76 -7.32
N VAL A 112 -9.08 -9.95 -6.90
CA VAL A 112 -8.87 -11.16 -7.69
C VAL A 112 -9.92 -11.15 -8.79
N VAL A 113 -9.46 -11.06 -10.04
CA VAL A 113 -10.31 -11.19 -11.22
C VAL A 113 -10.09 -12.54 -11.89
N GLU A 114 -11.14 -13.05 -12.51
CA GLU A 114 -11.09 -14.24 -13.34
C GLU A 114 -11.07 -13.82 -14.81
N LEU A 115 -10.14 -14.36 -15.60
CA LEU A 115 -10.02 -14.10 -17.02
C LEU A 115 -10.10 -15.41 -17.81
N MET A 116 -10.76 -15.39 -18.96
CA MET A 116 -10.71 -16.46 -19.95
C MET A 116 -9.86 -16.02 -21.13
N VAL A 117 -8.66 -16.60 -21.26
CA VAL A 117 -7.69 -16.23 -22.29
C VAL A 117 -7.65 -17.30 -23.38
N PRO A 118 -8.06 -17.01 -24.62
CA PRO A 118 -7.97 -17.96 -25.74
C PRO A 118 -6.53 -18.40 -26.00
N TYR A 119 -6.33 -19.62 -26.51
CA TYR A 119 -4.98 -20.15 -26.77
C TYR A 119 -4.19 -19.32 -27.81
N GLU A 120 -4.90 -18.60 -28.69
CA GLU A 120 -4.32 -17.70 -29.69
C GLU A 120 -3.75 -16.42 -29.06
N ARG A 121 -4.20 -16.06 -27.85
CA ARG A 121 -3.81 -14.84 -27.12
C ARG A 121 -2.76 -15.11 -26.05
N GLY A 122 -1.68 -15.79 -26.43
CA GLY A 122 -0.53 -16.02 -25.54
C GLY A 122 0.14 -14.73 -25.03
N ASP A 123 0.00 -13.63 -25.78
CA ASP A 123 0.43 -12.27 -25.39
C ASP A 123 -0.27 -11.79 -24.12
N VAL A 124 -1.57 -12.08 -23.99
CA VAL A 124 -2.41 -11.72 -22.84
C VAL A 124 -2.01 -12.51 -21.61
N LEU A 125 -1.85 -13.84 -21.76
CA LEU A 125 -1.41 -14.70 -20.67
C LEU A 125 -0.03 -14.26 -20.14
N ALA A 126 0.90 -13.92 -21.04
CA ALA A 126 2.21 -13.38 -20.67
C ALA A 126 2.11 -12.03 -19.95
N SER A 127 1.20 -11.14 -20.37
CA SER A 127 0.95 -9.86 -19.67
C SER A 127 0.43 -10.09 -18.25
N ILE A 128 -0.51 -11.01 -18.04
CA ILE A 128 -1.03 -11.37 -16.71
C ILE A 128 0.10 -11.86 -15.79
N HIS A 129 1.01 -12.71 -16.28
CA HIS A 129 2.17 -13.18 -15.51
C HIS A 129 3.21 -12.10 -15.21
N ARG A 130 3.32 -11.06 -16.06
CA ARG A 130 4.27 -9.96 -15.86
C ARG A 130 3.72 -8.87 -14.94
N GLU A 131 2.43 -8.58 -15.04
CA GLU A 131 1.79 -7.42 -14.42
C GLU A 131 0.94 -7.78 -13.19
N GLY A 132 0.70 -9.06 -12.95
CA GLY A 132 -0.16 -9.56 -11.89
C GLY A 132 0.43 -10.74 -11.12
N GLU A 133 -0.27 -11.11 -10.05
CA GLU A 133 -0.02 -12.32 -9.30
C GLU A 133 -1.05 -13.38 -9.71
N VAL A 134 -0.61 -14.46 -10.36
CA VAL A 134 -1.48 -15.58 -10.72
C VAL A 134 -1.79 -16.41 -9.48
N VAL A 135 -3.07 -16.45 -9.11
CA VAL A 135 -3.58 -17.23 -7.98
C VAL A 135 -3.80 -18.68 -8.39
N SER A 136 -4.37 -18.91 -9.58
CA SER A 136 -4.60 -20.25 -10.11
C SER A 136 -4.86 -20.23 -11.61
N THR A 137 -4.56 -21.35 -12.27
CA THR A 137 -4.75 -21.54 -13.71
C THR A 137 -5.50 -22.84 -13.96
N PHE A 138 -6.50 -22.80 -14.84
CA PHE A 138 -7.27 -23.96 -15.29
C PHE A 138 -7.31 -23.98 -16.81
N HIS A 139 -6.98 -25.12 -17.41
CA HIS A 139 -7.11 -25.31 -18.85
C HIS A 139 -8.55 -25.72 -19.18
N ASP A 140 -9.17 -24.97 -20.07
CA ASP A 140 -10.52 -25.20 -20.58
C ASP A 140 -10.44 -25.57 -22.08
N THR A 141 -11.58 -25.93 -22.69
CA THR A 141 -11.62 -26.28 -24.12
C THR A 141 -11.27 -25.10 -25.03
N ASP A 142 -11.68 -23.90 -24.65
CA ASP A 142 -11.61 -22.70 -25.49
C ASP A 142 -10.48 -21.75 -25.09
N GLY A 143 -9.68 -22.13 -24.08
CA GLY A 143 -8.59 -21.30 -23.59
C GLY A 143 -8.11 -21.68 -22.20
N VAL A 144 -7.44 -20.74 -21.56
CA VAL A 144 -6.93 -20.84 -20.20
C VAL A 144 -7.70 -19.88 -19.32
N ARG A 145 -8.35 -20.42 -18.30
CA ARG A 145 -9.02 -19.66 -17.25
C ARG A 145 -8.02 -19.35 -16.15
N VAL A 146 -7.76 -18.06 -15.92
CA VAL A 146 -6.77 -17.58 -14.98
C VAL A 146 -7.45 -16.75 -13.90
N ARG A 147 -7.19 -17.08 -12.64
CA ARG A 147 -7.51 -16.18 -11.53
C ARG A 147 -6.25 -15.44 -11.15
N ALA A 148 -6.27 -14.12 -11.23
CA ALA A 148 -5.11 -13.29 -10.97
C ALA A 148 -5.51 -12.05 -10.15
N ARG A 149 -4.59 -11.60 -9.30
CA ARG A 149 -4.66 -10.24 -8.74
C ARG A 149 -4.02 -9.29 -9.73
N LEU A 150 -4.78 -8.29 -10.15
CA LEU A 150 -4.36 -7.28 -11.10
C LEU A 150 -4.71 -5.90 -10.54
N ALA A 151 -3.85 -4.91 -10.82
CA ALA A 151 -4.20 -3.52 -10.59
C ALA A 151 -5.31 -3.08 -11.54
N ASP A 152 -6.12 -2.09 -11.14
CA ASP A 152 -7.28 -1.61 -11.91
C ASP A 152 -6.93 -1.21 -13.35
N ALA A 153 -5.76 -0.61 -13.56
CA ALA A 153 -5.28 -0.26 -14.89
C ALA A 153 -5.06 -1.49 -15.79
N SER A 154 -4.57 -2.60 -15.24
CA SER A 154 -4.41 -3.87 -15.97
C SER A 154 -5.75 -4.55 -16.19
N VAL A 155 -6.66 -4.52 -15.21
CA VAL A 155 -8.04 -5.02 -15.37
C VAL A 155 -8.75 -4.29 -16.51
N GLY A 156 -8.65 -2.96 -16.57
CA GLY A 156 -9.26 -2.16 -17.64
C GLY A 156 -8.72 -2.49 -19.03
N ARG A 157 -7.40 -2.74 -19.18
CA ARG A 157 -6.82 -3.18 -20.46
C ARG A 157 -7.24 -4.59 -20.86
N LEU A 158 -7.47 -5.45 -19.87
CA LEU A 158 -7.80 -6.87 -20.07
C LEU A 158 -9.31 -7.14 -19.98
N ALA A 159 -10.13 -6.09 -19.98
CA ALA A 159 -11.57 -6.19 -19.74
C ALA A 159 -12.29 -7.15 -20.70
N GLU A 160 -11.81 -7.28 -21.95
CA GLU A 160 -12.38 -8.21 -22.94
C GLU A 160 -12.28 -9.69 -22.53
N PHE A 161 -11.33 -10.02 -21.64
CA PHE A 161 -11.11 -11.38 -21.15
C PHE A 161 -11.70 -11.62 -19.77
N VAL A 162 -12.11 -10.57 -19.06
CA VAL A 162 -12.62 -10.71 -17.69
C VAL A 162 -13.96 -11.45 -17.72
N VAL A 163 -14.05 -12.52 -16.94
CA VAL A 163 -15.27 -13.30 -16.76
C VAL A 163 -16.11 -12.61 -15.68
N HIS A 164 -17.21 -11.98 -16.07
CA HIS A 164 -18.17 -11.47 -15.10
C HIS A 164 -18.96 -12.63 -14.50
N SER A 165 -18.75 -12.91 -13.22
CA SER A 165 -19.64 -13.78 -12.46
C SER A 165 -21.01 -13.08 -12.39
N ALA A 166 -22.04 -13.72 -12.95
CA ALA A 166 -23.43 -13.26 -12.86
C ALA A 166 -23.99 -13.39 -11.44
#